data_AF-I3CB23-F1
#
_entry.id   AF-I3CB23-F1
#
_cell.length_a   1.000
_cell.length_b   1.000
_cell.length_c   1.000
_cell.angle_alpha   90.00
_cell.angle_beta   90.00
_cell.angle_gamma   90.00
#
_symmetry.space_group_name_H-M   'P 1'
#
loop_
_entity.id
_entity.type
_entity.pdbx_description
1 polymer ?
#
loop_
_entity_poly.entity_id
_entity_poly.type
_entity_poly.pdbx_seq_one_letter_code
_entity_poly.pdbx_strand_id
1 'polypeptide(L)' 'MLINKSDISILKELSFSNDLVSIEKIPSSFKRDFDRYFFGKTLVKENNHLFAYPHDIKHWVRYVFLKYND' A
#
# COMPACT_ATOMS: atom_id res chain seq x y z
N MET A 1 -16.88 -0.59 -1.76
CA MET A 1 -15.66 0.18 -2.10
C MET A 1 -15.60 0.23 -3.61
N LEU A 2 -15.44 1.41 -4.22
CA LEU A 2 -15.35 1.50 -5.67
C LEU A 2 -13.86 1.39 -6.06
N ILE A 3 -13.45 0.23 -6.56
CA ILE A 3 -12.09 -0.01 -7.05
C ILE A 3 -12.08 0.32 -8.54
N ASN A 4 -11.24 1.25 -8.96
CA ASN A 4 -11.10 1.59 -10.37
C ASN A 4 -9.85 0.91 -10.98
N LYS A 5 -9.75 0.92 -12.33
CA LYS A 5 -8.61 0.30 -13.03
C LYS A 5 -7.26 0.93 -12.65
N SER A 6 -7.23 2.23 -12.36
CA SER A 6 -6.00 2.90 -11.89
C SER A 6 -5.53 2.37 -10.54
N ASP A 7 -6.46 2.12 -9.60
CA ASP A 7 -6.12 1.56 -8.29
C ASP A 7 -5.47 0.18 -8.45
N ILE A 8 -6.00 -0.65 -9.35
CA ILE A 8 -5.43 -1.99 -9.66
C ILE A 8 -4.04 -1.86 -10.28
N SER A 9 -3.83 -0.90 -11.19
CA SER A 9 -2.52 -0.64 -11.78
C SER A 9 -1.49 -0.22 -10.73
N ILE A 10 -1.88 0.68 -9.82
CA ILE A 10 -1.02 1.14 -8.72
C ILE A 10 -0.68 -0.04 -7.79
N LEU A 11 -1.67 -0.85 -7.38
CA LEU A 11 -1.40 -2.04 -6.55
C LEU A 11 -0.43 -3.01 -7.24
N LYS A 12 -0.56 -3.20 -8.56
CA LYS A 12 0.38 -4.00 -9.33
C LYS A 12 1.79 -3.42 -9.27
N GLU A 13 1.97 -2.12 -9.49
CA GLU A 13 3.28 -1.46 -9.38
C GLU A 13 3.87 -1.60 -7.97
N LEU A 14 3.05 -1.39 -6.94
CA LEU A 14 3.44 -1.55 -5.54
C LEU A 14 3.89 -2.99 -5.22
N SER A 15 3.30 -4.01 -5.85
CA SER A 15 3.70 -5.41 -5.67
C SER A 15 5.13 -5.73 -6.16
N PHE A 16 5.70 -4.88 -7.02
CA PHE A 16 7.07 -5.02 -7.54
C PHE A 16 8.06 -4.02 -6.93
N SER A 17 7.64 -3.18 -5.99
CA SER A 17 8.50 -2.13 -5.41
C SER A 17 9.70 -2.70 -4.67
N ASN A 18 10.91 -2.23 -4.96
CA ASN A 18 12.14 -2.64 -4.25
C ASN A 18 12.70 -1.55 -3.34
N ASP A 19 12.21 -0.32 -3.48
CA ASP A 19 12.59 0.84 -2.68
C ASP A 19 11.51 1.23 -1.68
N LEU A 20 11.83 2.19 -0.81
CA LEU A 20 10.87 2.78 0.11
C LEU A 20 9.70 3.41 -0.67
N VAL A 21 8.48 3.10 -0.23
CA VAL A 21 7.24 3.54 -0.89
C VAL A 21 6.63 4.69 -0.10
N SER A 22 6.52 5.87 -0.70
CA SER A 22 5.78 6.97 -0.09
C SER A 22 4.34 6.56 0.17
N ILE A 23 3.83 6.82 1.37
CA ILE A 23 2.44 6.49 1.75
C ILE A 23 1.40 7.29 0.93
N GLU A 24 1.83 8.33 0.22
CA GLU A 24 1.00 9.12 -0.69
C GLU A 24 0.71 8.40 -2.00
N LYS A 25 1.53 7.40 -2.37
CA LYS A 25 1.29 6.52 -3.53
C LYS A 25 0.17 5.51 -3.29
N ILE A 26 -0.30 5.38 -2.04
CA ILE A 26 -1.38 4.45 -1.70
C ILE A 26 -2.70 5.00 -2.28
N PRO A 27 -3.43 4.23 -3.10
CA PRO A 27 -4.69 4.72 -3.66
C PRO A 27 -5.68 5.06 -2.55
N SER A 28 -6.40 6.18 -2.70
CA SER A 28 -7.35 6.66 -1.70
C SER A 28 -8.44 5.62 -1.38
N SER A 29 -8.85 4.83 -2.37
CA SER A 29 -9.77 3.69 -2.24
C SER A 29 -9.34 2.69 -1.17
N PHE A 30 -8.03 2.50 -0.98
CA PHE A 30 -7.46 1.53 -0.04
C PHE A 30 -6.87 2.17 1.22
N LYS A 31 -6.93 3.50 1.39
CA LYS A 31 -6.26 4.22 2.48
C LYS A 31 -6.65 3.69 3.87
N ARG A 32 -7.95 3.45 4.10
CA ARG A 32 -8.45 2.90 5.36
C ARG A 32 -7.96 1.47 5.64
N ASP A 33 -7.85 0.63 4.61
CA ASP A 33 -7.33 -0.73 4.76
C ASP A 33 -5.81 -0.72 4.99
N PHE A 34 -5.10 0.18 4.30
CA PHE A 34 -3.69 0.44 4.51
C PHE A 34 -3.42 0.85 5.96
N ASP A 35 -4.13 1.86 6.47
CA ASP A 35 -3.93 2.36 7.84
C ASP A 35 -4.20 1.27 8.88
N ARG A 36 -5.18 0.38 8.65
CA ARG A 36 -5.45 -0.79 9.51
C ARG A 36 -4.33 -1.83 9.45
N TYR A 37 -3.84 -2.16 8.25
CA TYR A 37 -2.77 -3.15 8.09
C TYR A 37 -1.44 -2.65 8.65
N PHE A 38 -1.17 -1.35 8.52
CA PHE A 38 0.04 -0.69 9.01
C PHE A 38 -0.08 -0.20 10.46
N PHE A 39 -1.21 -0.43 11.12
CA PHE A 39 -1.33 -0.09 12.54
C PHE A 39 -0.30 -0.89 13.36
N GLY A 40 0.58 -0.17 14.06
CA GLY A 40 1.69 -0.75 14.82
C GLY A 40 2.92 -1.16 13.99
N LYS A 41 2.91 -0.96 12.67
CA LYS A 41 4.10 -1.14 11.82
C LYS A 41 4.94 0.13 11.79
N THR A 42 6.26 -0.04 11.71
CA THR A 42 7.20 1.08 11.61
C THR A 42 7.18 1.67 10.20
N LEU A 43 7.06 2.99 10.13
CA LEU A 43 7.25 3.77 8.90
C LEU A 43 8.56 4.56 9.00
N VAL A 44 9.17 4.83 7.86
CA VAL A 44 10.36 5.67 7.76
C VAL A 44 9.91 7.12 7.52
N LYS A 45 10.48 8.07 8.26
CA LYS A 45 10.25 9.51 8.05
C LYS A 45 11.51 10.15 7.45
N GLU A 46 11.38 10.71 6.25
CA GLU A 46 12.46 11.46 5.58
C GLU A 46 11.90 12.75 4.99
N ASN A 47 12.58 13.88 5.23
CA ASN A 47 12.19 15.20 4.68
C ASN A 47 10.70 15.52 4.87
N ASN A 48 10.16 15.21 6.05
CA ASN A 48 8.74 15.35 6.42
C ASN A 48 7.73 14.50 5.62
N HIS A 49 8.20 13.54 4.82
CA HIS A 49 7.38 12.53 4.16
C HIS A 49 7.49 11.20 4.89
N LEU A 50 6.46 10.37 4.76
CA LEU A 50 6.41 9.04 5.36
C LEU A 50 6.49 7.97 4.27
N PHE A 51 7.28 6.95 4.56
CA PHE A 51 7.53 5.83 3.66
C PHE A 51 7.31 4.50 4.36
N ALA A 52 6.82 3.53 3.60
CA ALA A 52 6.68 2.15 4.01
C ALA A 52 7.79 1.29 3.38
N TYR A 53 8.21 0.26 4.11
CA TYR A 53 9.17 -0.71 3.59
C TYR A 53 8.57 -1.51 2.43
N PRO A 54 9.35 -1.78 1.36
CA PRO A 54 8.87 -2.54 0.20
C PRO A 54 8.37 -3.94 0.59
N HIS A 55 9.01 -4.57 1.57
CA HIS A 55 8.58 -5.87 2.10
C HIS A 55 7.16 -5.84 2.67
N ASP A 56 6.84 -4.82 3.49
CA ASP A 56 5.50 -4.69 4.08
C ASP A 56 4.44 -4.32 3.03
N ILE A 57 4.79 -3.47 2.06
CA ILE A 57 3.91 -3.12 0.94
C ILE A 57 3.55 -4.35 0.12
N LYS A 58 4.52 -5.20 -0.23
CA LYS A 58 4.26 -6.44 -0.99
C LYS A 58 3.29 -7.36 -0.24
N HIS A 59 3.47 -7.51 1.06
CA HIS A 59 2.55 -8.32 1.88
C HIS A 59 1.16 -7.70 2.00
N TRP A 60 1.08 -6.38 2.16
CA TRP A 60 -0.17 -5.65 2.18
C TRP A 60 -0.94 -5.79 0.85
N VAL A 61 -0.26 -5.62 -0.29
CA VAL A 61 -0.87 -5.80 -1.61
C VAL A 61 -1.40 -7.22 -1.78
N ARG A 62 -0.65 -8.25 -1.38
CA ARG A 62 -1.12 -9.64 -1.37
C ARG A 62 -2.37 -9.82 -0.50
N TYR A 63 -2.37 -9.25 0.70
CA TYR A 63 -3.53 -9.27 1.59
C TYR A 63 -4.76 -8.59 0.95
N VAL A 64 -4.57 -7.45 0.29
CA VAL A 64 -5.63 -6.76 -0.43
C VAL A 64 -6.21 -7.63 -1.55
N PHE A 65 -5.36 -8.23 -2.39
CA PHE A 65 -5.82 -9.14 -3.44
C PHE A 65 -6.61 -10.30 -2.85
N LEU A 66 -6.09 -10.99 -1.84
CA LEU A 66 -6.79 -12.12 -1.20
C LEU A 66 -8.15 -11.71 -0.60
N LYS A 67 -8.24 -10.51 0.00
CA LYS A 67 -9.47 -10.02 0.64
C LYS A 67 -10.57 -9.67 -0.36
N TYR A 68 -10.23 -9.30 -1.59
CA TYR A 68 -11.16 -8.78 -2.60
C TYR A 68 -11.23 -9.65 -3.87
N ASN A 69 -10.72 -10.89 -3.81
CA ASN A 69 -10.77 -11.86 -4.91
C ASN A 69 -12.02 -12.76 -4.88
N ASP A 70 -13.00 -12.44 -4.03
CA ASP A 70 -14.34 -13.06 -3.98
C ASP A 70 -15.33 -12.31 -4.88
#